data_AF-A0A3B9SXP3-F1
#
_entry.id   AF-A0A3B9SXP3-F1
#
_cell.length_a   1.000
_cell.length_b   1.000
_cell.length_c   1.000
_cell.angle_alpha   90.00
_cell.angle_beta   90.00
_cell.angle_gamma   90.00
#
_symmetry.space_group_name_H-M   'P 1'
#
loop_
_entity.id
_entity.type
_entity.pdbx_description
1 polymer ?
#
loop_
_entity_poly.entity_id
_entity_poly.type
_entity_poly.pdbx_seq_one_letter_code
_entity_poly.pdbx_strand_id
1 'polypeptide(L)'
;MKHTDRMNPIEQINEKVFPQGTPGVFRKVVWGTLILFTFLGFCFGCKVLDISVFSFFQTFFIFVLLGIFSAGVLVLFWRLMNNIASKKVYQKMDAHYKSTGITKEFAEYLKAGNIMNDPNGMVLHAYLTVQAECYREAVPVFATIDETALDGRQLAMYLTARIRQLIMTGSQDKAETILMERSDYLDDIYEEKPLLLPEYKPYADDALDYYLLSAAFAAIRSNPEKEAAYRKKAMFQISMRDEFDMKIYPQILELNSLYASAHLKEAHVMENDLRGEIDRAMISVGKRTEFSRLVGQARVFAAHTQLKAQKIYGERALPQ
;
A
#
# COMPACT_ATOMS: atom_id res chain seq x y z
N MET A 1 9.07 12.95 19.48
CA MET A 1 10.01 14.03 19.85
C MET A 1 11.34 13.78 19.14
N LYS A 2 11.70 14.67 18.20
CA LYS A 2 13.04 14.93 17.59
C LYS A 2 13.81 13.77 16.94
N HIS A 3 13.57 13.51 15.65
CA HIS A 3 14.54 12.84 14.77
C HIS A 3 15.19 13.75 13.71
N THR A 4 14.77 15.01 13.65
CA THR A 4 15.38 16.05 12.82
C THR A 4 16.79 16.47 13.27
N ASP A 5 17.23 16.06 14.47
CA ASP A 5 18.49 16.51 15.06
C ASP A 5 19.73 15.69 14.64
N ARG A 6 19.62 14.74 13.68
CA ARG A 6 20.78 13.94 13.20
C ARG A 6 20.92 13.80 11.69
N MET A 7 20.06 14.40 10.88
CA MET A 7 20.30 14.42 9.43
C MET A 7 21.31 15.51 9.09
N ASN A 8 22.25 15.20 8.19
CA ASN A 8 23.14 16.21 7.64
C ASN A 8 22.27 17.32 7.00
N PRO A 9 22.56 18.62 7.23
CA PRO A 9 21.81 19.71 6.59
C PRO A 9 21.66 19.54 5.07
N ILE A 10 22.64 18.93 4.42
CA ILE A 10 22.62 18.62 2.98
C ILE A 10 21.58 17.54 2.63
N GLU A 11 21.36 16.56 3.50
CA GLU A 11 20.35 15.51 3.32
C GLU A 11 18.94 16.08 3.49
N GLN A 12 18.72 16.93 4.50
CA GLN A 12 17.44 17.62 4.71
C GLN A 12 17.06 18.53 3.53
N ILE A 13 18.03 19.21 2.93
CA ILE A 13 17.81 20.06 1.74
C ILE A 13 17.53 19.18 0.52
N ASN A 14 18.26 18.07 0.34
CA ASN A 14 18.03 17.15 -0.78
C ASN A 14 16.62 16.53 -0.76
N GLU A 15 16.08 16.17 0.41
CA GLU A 15 14.72 15.64 0.54
C GLU A 15 13.63 16.68 0.26
N LYS A 16 13.89 17.96 0.53
CA LYS A 16 12.94 19.05 0.24
C LYS A 16 12.95 19.46 -1.24
N VAL A 17 14.11 19.38 -1.91
CA VAL A 17 14.30 19.83 -3.30
C VAL A 17 13.94 18.73 -4.30
N PHE A 18 14.32 17.48 -4.03
CA PHE A 18 14.08 16.36 -4.93
C PHE A 18 12.95 15.47 -4.39
N PRO A 19 12.01 15.02 -5.24
CA PRO A 19 11.10 13.95 -4.88
C PRO A 19 11.87 12.73 -4.35
N GLN A 20 11.33 12.05 -3.33
CA GLN A 20 11.85 10.75 -2.89
C GLN A 20 11.90 9.76 -4.07
N GLY A 21 12.93 8.91 -4.11
CA GLY A 21 13.20 8.01 -5.24
C GLY A 21 13.91 8.63 -6.45
N THR A 22 14.25 9.94 -6.44
CA THR A 22 15.05 10.55 -7.52
C THR A 22 16.48 9.97 -7.54
N PRO A 23 16.96 9.36 -8.66
CA PRO A 23 18.28 8.74 -8.75
C PRO A 23 19.41 9.71 -8.41
N GLY A 24 20.45 9.23 -7.72
CA GLY A 24 21.61 10.05 -7.34
C GLY A 24 22.29 10.73 -8.53
N VAL A 25 22.29 10.09 -9.70
CA VAL A 25 22.80 10.68 -10.96
C VAL A 25 21.98 11.89 -11.38
N PHE A 26 20.64 11.83 -11.28
CA PHE A 26 19.77 12.96 -11.62
C PHE A 26 19.98 14.14 -10.66
N ARG A 27 20.12 13.86 -9.35
CA ARG A 27 20.46 14.88 -8.35
C ARG A 27 21.79 15.57 -8.69
N LYS A 28 22.80 14.80 -9.09
CA LYS A 28 24.11 15.35 -9.54
C LYS A 28 23.97 16.23 -10.78
N VAL A 29 23.11 15.88 -11.74
CA VAL A 29 22.85 16.71 -12.94
C VAL A 29 22.22 18.05 -12.54
N VAL A 30 21.23 18.04 -11.65
CA VAL A 30 20.56 19.27 -11.18
C VAL A 30 21.52 20.16 -10.39
N TRP A 31 22.29 19.59 -9.46
CA TRP A 31 23.34 20.35 -8.74
C TRP A 31 24.44 20.84 -9.67
N GLY A 32 24.85 20.03 -10.65
CA GLY A 32 25.83 20.41 -11.67
C GLY A 32 25.34 21.57 -12.53
N THR A 33 24.04 21.62 -12.83
CA THR A 33 23.41 22.73 -13.55
C THR A 33 23.48 24.02 -12.72
N LEU A 34 23.15 23.97 -11.43
CA LEU A 34 23.29 25.13 -10.54
C LEU A 34 24.74 25.63 -10.49
N ILE A 35 25.71 24.72 -10.27
CA ILE A 35 27.13 25.05 -10.21
C ILE A 35 27.60 25.68 -11.53
N LEU A 36 27.21 25.11 -12.67
CA LEU A 36 27.57 25.62 -13.98
C LEU A 36 27.06 27.05 -14.20
N PHE A 37 25.78 27.31 -13.91
CA PHE A 37 25.21 28.64 -14.10
C PHE A 37 25.82 29.67 -13.14
N THR A 38 26.07 29.31 -11.87
CA THR A 38 26.80 30.18 -10.94
C THR A 38 28.22 30.48 -11.42
N PHE A 39 28.93 29.48 -11.95
CA PHE A 39 30.27 29.66 -12.51
C PHE A 39 30.26 30.56 -13.75
N LEU A 40 29.31 30.38 -14.66
CA LEU A 40 29.13 31.27 -15.81
C LEU A 40 28.82 32.70 -15.37
N GLY A 41 27.91 32.87 -14.40
CA GLY A 41 27.59 34.17 -13.82
C GLY A 41 28.81 34.88 -13.25
N PHE A 42 29.69 34.15 -12.57
CA PHE A 42 30.94 34.67 -12.06
C PHE A 42 31.89 35.08 -13.20
N CYS A 43 32.13 34.19 -14.16
CA CYS A 43 33.03 34.45 -15.30
C CYS A 43 32.58 35.62 -16.17
N PHE A 44 31.28 35.72 -16.48
CA PHE A 44 30.72 36.84 -17.24
C PHE A 44 30.64 38.12 -16.40
N GLY A 45 30.37 38.01 -15.10
CA GLY A 45 30.43 39.12 -14.16
C GLY A 45 31.82 39.75 -14.13
N CYS A 46 32.88 38.94 -14.02
CA CYS A 46 34.26 39.44 -13.99
C CYS A 46 34.63 40.24 -15.24
N LYS A 47 34.07 39.90 -16.42
CA LYS A 47 34.32 40.65 -17.66
C LYS A 47 33.70 42.05 -17.69
N VAL A 48 32.70 42.31 -16.86
CA VAL A 48 32.02 43.62 -16.77
C VAL A 48 32.42 44.40 -15.52
N LEU A 49 33.32 43.85 -14.71
CA LEU A 49 33.82 44.48 -13.49
C LEU A 49 34.57 45.78 -13.79
N ASP A 50 35.28 45.82 -14.91
CA ASP A 50 36.02 46.98 -15.42
C ASP A 50 35.09 48.15 -15.79
N ILE A 51 33.79 47.86 -15.99
CA ILE A 51 32.75 48.86 -16.31
C ILE A 51 32.08 49.34 -15.03
N SER A 52 31.55 48.44 -14.21
CA SER A 52 31.05 48.78 -12.87
C SER A 52 30.85 47.55 -11.98
N VAL A 53 31.02 47.74 -10.67
CA VAL A 53 30.69 46.74 -9.64
C VAL A 53 29.20 46.39 -9.64
N PHE A 54 28.32 47.35 -9.94
CA PHE A 54 26.88 47.10 -10.02
C PHE A 54 26.53 46.14 -11.17
N SER A 55 27.16 46.33 -12.34
CA SER A 55 26.99 45.47 -13.50
C SER A 55 27.47 44.04 -13.24
N PHE A 56 28.55 43.86 -12.48
CA PHE A 56 28.99 42.55 -12.00
C PHE A 56 27.87 41.83 -11.24
N PHE A 57 27.31 42.48 -10.20
CA PHE A 57 26.27 41.86 -9.39
C PHE A 57 25.02 41.56 -10.21
N GLN A 58 24.59 42.46 -11.08
CA GLN A 58 23.44 42.24 -11.95
C GLN A 58 23.62 41.02 -12.86
N THR A 59 24.78 40.91 -13.55
CA THR A 59 25.09 39.75 -14.38
C THR A 59 25.15 38.47 -13.56
N PHE A 60 25.82 38.50 -12.41
CA PHE A 60 25.92 37.34 -11.52
C PHE A 60 24.53 36.84 -11.08
N PHE A 61 23.65 37.74 -10.60
CA PHE A 61 22.30 37.40 -10.16
C PHE A 61 21.43 36.82 -11.29
N ILE A 62 21.51 37.37 -12.51
CA ILE A 62 20.77 36.86 -13.66
C ILE A 62 21.13 35.39 -13.92
N PHE A 63 22.42 35.07 -13.92
CA PHE A 63 22.87 33.69 -14.14
C PHE A 63 22.49 32.75 -13.00
N VAL A 64 22.54 33.21 -11.74
CA VAL A 64 22.03 32.43 -10.60
C VAL A 64 20.54 32.13 -10.75
N LEU A 65 19.73 33.11 -11.15
CA LEU A 65 18.29 32.92 -11.39
C LEU A 65 18.03 31.95 -12.56
N LEU A 66 18.80 32.04 -13.64
CA LEU A 66 18.73 31.08 -14.75
C LEU A 66 19.07 29.65 -14.27
N GLY A 67 20.10 29.50 -13.44
CA GLY A 67 20.46 28.22 -12.83
C GLY A 67 19.33 27.64 -11.98
N ILE A 68 18.74 28.44 -11.10
CA ILE A 68 17.58 28.04 -10.28
C ILE A 68 16.40 27.64 -11.16
N PHE A 69 16.09 28.43 -12.19
CA PHE A 69 15.00 28.15 -13.11
C PHE A 69 15.23 26.83 -13.88
N SER A 70 16.42 26.63 -14.46
CA SER A 70 16.76 25.41 -15.18
C SER A 70 16.75 24.17 -14.27
N ALA A 71 17.27 24.28 -13.05
CA ALA A 71 17.18 23.22 -12.04
C ALA A 71 15.72 22.89 -11.67
N GLY A 72 14.89 23.92 -11.49
CA GLY A 72 13.46 23.77 -11.24
C GLY A 72 12.73 23.05 -12.38
N VAL A 73 13.01 23.42 -13.64
CA VAL A 73 12.44 22.76 -14.83
C VAL A 73 12.85 21.30 -14.91
N LEU A 74 14.11 20.96 -14.62
CA LEU A 74 14.56 19.57 -14.58
C LEU A 74 13.80 18.76 -13.52
N VAL A 75 13.66 19.28 -12.31
CA VAL A 75 12.89 18.62 -11.24
C VAL A 75 11.42 18.44 -11.64
N LEU A 76 10.80 19.44 -12.25
CA LEU A 76 9.42 19.34 -12.76
C LEU A 76 9.29 18.28 -13.87
N PHE A 77 10.23 18.26 -14.81
CA PHE A 77 10.27 17.26 -15.88
C PHE A 77 10.40 15.84 -15.31
N TRP A 78 11.26 15.64 -14.31
CA TRP A 78 11.38 14.36 -13.62
C TRP A 78 10.07 13.93 -12.96
N ARG A 79 9.39 14.85 -12.23
CA ARG A 79 8.07 14.58 -11.64
C ARG A 79 7.05 14.16 -12.70
N LEU A 80 7.01 14.86 -13.83
CA LEU A 80 6.10 14.55 -14.93
C LEU A 80 6.37 13.15 -15.51
N MET A 81 7.64 12.83 -15.78
CA MET A 81 8.03 11.52 -16.29
C MET A 81 7.70 10.40 -15.31
N ASN A 82 7.91 10.61 -14.00
CA ASN A 82 7.56 9.63 -12.97
C ASN A 82 6.05 9.39 -12.89
N ASN A 83 5.24 10.44 -13.02
CA ASN A 83 3.78 10.32 -13.07
C ASN A 83 3.32 9.54 -14.30
N ILE A 84 3.90 9.79 -15.47
CA ILE A 84 3.60 9.05 -16.71
C ILE A 84 3.99 7.57 -16.56
N ALA A 85 5.16 7.29 -16.00
CA ALA A 85 5.63 5.92 -15.76
C ALA A 85 4.67 5.18 -14.80
N SER A 86 4.30 5.80 -13.68
CA SER A 86 3.36 5.25 -12.70
C SER A 86 2.00 4.96 -13.33
N LYS A 87 1.49 5.87 -14.18
CA LYS A 87 0.24 5.66 -14.93
C LYS A 87 0.29 4.45 -15.88
N LYS A 88 1.45 4.18 -16.49
CA LYS A 88 1.63 2.98 -17.34
C LYS A 88 1.65 1.69 -16.51
N VAL A 89 2.27 1.72 -15.33
CA VAL A 89 2.22 0.57 -14.41
C VAL A 89 0.78 0.31 -13.98
N TYR A 90 0.03 1.36 -13.64
CA TYR A 90 -1.39 1.27 -13.30
C TYR A 90 -2.22 0.61 -14.41
N GLN A 91 -2.06 1.04 -15.67
CA GLN A 91 -2.79 0.45 -16.79
C GLN A 91 -2.47 -1.05 -16.98
N LYS A 92 -1.20 -1.44 -16.76
CA LYS A 92 -0.80 -2.85 -16.81
C LYS A 92 -1.40 -3.65 -15.66
N MET A 93 -1.38 -3.09 -14.45
CA MET A 93 -1.99 -3.72 -13.28
C MET A 93 -3.49 -3.89 -13.48
N ASP A 94 -4.24 -2.85 -13.85
CA ASP A 94 -5.68 -2.96 -14.08
C ASP A 94 -6.02 -4.00 -15.18
N ALA A 95 -5.26 -4.04 -16.26
CA ALA A 95 -5.43 -5.06 -17.31
C ALA A 95 -5.15 -6.48 -16.78
N HIS A 96 -4.10 -6.67 -16.00
CA HIS A 96 -3.74 -7.97 -15.41
C HIS A 96 -4.73 -8.41 -14.33
N TYR A 97 -5.17 -7.49 -13.48
CA TYR A 97 -6.20 -7.74 -12.49
C TYR A 97 -7.46 -8.21 -13.20
N LYS A 98 -7.94 -7.54 -14.23
CA LYS A 98 -9.16 -7.96 -14.97
C LYS A 98 -9.03 -9.35 -15.60
N SER A 99 -7.84 -9.74 -16.05
CA SER A 99 -7.62 -11.03 -16.72
C SER A 99 -7.38 -12.19 -15.77
N THR A 100 -6.69 -11.97 -14.64
CA THR A 100 -6.22 -13.07 -13.76
C THR A 100 -6.55 -12.88 -12.28
N GLY A 101 -6.81 -11.65 -11.84
CA GLY A 101 -7.01 -11.30 -10.43
C GLY A 101 -5.70 -10.94 -9.74
N ILE A 102 -5.67 -11.06 -8.41
CA ILE A 102 -4.47 -10.79 -7.60
C ILE A 102 -3.60 -12.06 -7.60
N THR A 103 -2.47 -11.98 -8.29
CA THR A 103 -1.48 -13.06 -8.42
C THR A 103 -0.11 -12.60 -7.92
N LYS A 104 0.87 -13.52 -7.85
CA LYS A 104 2.24 -13.14 -7.52
C LYS A 104 2.79 -12.14 -8.54
N GLU A 105 2.62 -12.44 -9.82
CA GLU A 105 3.05 -11.62 -10.95
C GLU A 105 2.40 -10.22 -10.88
N PHE A 106 1.17 -10.15 -10.39
CA PHE A 106 0.47 -8.89 -10.19
C PHE A 106 1.21 -7.97 -9.19
N ALA A 107 1.64 -8.52 -8.05
CA ALA A 107 2.42 -7.77 -7.08
C ALA A 107 3.78 -7.34 -7.67
N GLU A 108 4.40 -8.19 -8.49
CA GLU A 108 5.71 -7.89 -9.10
C GLU A 108 5.70 -6.74 -10.10
N TYR A 109 4.54 -6.36 -10.67
CA TYR A 109 4.46 -5.15 -11.49
C TYR A 109 4.91 -3.88 -10.75
N LEU A 110 4.78 -3.85 -9.42
CA LEU A 110 5.26 -2.71 -8.63
C LEU A 110 6.79 -2.62 -8.59
N LYS A 111 7.50 -3.73 -8.77
CA LYS A 111 8.97 -3.75 -8.97
C LYS A 111 9.35 -3.13 -10.31
N ALA A 112 8.46 -3.22 -11.30
CA ALA A 112 8.65 -2.67 -12.64
C ALA A 112 8.26 -1.19 -12.69
N GLY A 113 9.09 -0.34 -12.09
CA GLY A 113 8.92 1.11 -12.03
C GLY A 113 9.61 1.63 -10.78
N ASN A 114 9.97 2.91 -10.73
CA ASN A 114 10.55 3.50 -9.51
C ASN A 114 9.57 3.55 -8.31
N ILE A 115 8.46 2.80 -8.37
CA ILE A 115 7.42 2.72 -7.34
C ILE A 115 7.98 2.07 -6.07
N MET A 116 8.80 1.02 -6.18
CA MET A 116 9.48 0.41 -5.02
C MET A 116 10.52 1.30 -4.33
N ASN A 117 10.90 2.44 -4.93
CA ASN A 117 11.78 3.42 -4.28
C ASN A 117 11.00 4.44 -3.43
N ASP A 118 9.66 4.39 -3.46
CA ASP A 118 8.76 5.19 -2.63
C ASP A 118 8.17 4.33 -1.51
N PRO A 119 8.08 4.83 -0.25
CA PRO A 119 7.52 4.07 0.86
C PRO A 119 6.09 3.56 0.59
N ASN A 120 5.24 4.32 -0.13
CA ASN A 120 3.89 3.85 -0.47
C ASN A 120 3.94 2.62 -1.39
N GLY A 121 4.86 2.61 -2.36
CA GLY A 121 5.05 1.50 -3.27
C GLY A 121 5.58 0.25 -2.57
N MET A 122 6.50 0.42 -1.59
CA MET A 122 7.02 -0.67 -0.78
C MET A 122 5.92 -1.34 0.07
N VAL A 123 5.12 -0.53 0.80
CA VAL A 123 4.02 -1.08 1.63
C VAL A 123 2.90 -1.66 0.78
N LEU A 124 2.58 -1.05 -0.38
CA LEU A 124 1.62 -1.61 -1.32
C LEU A 124 2.10 -2.94 -1.89
N HIS A 125 3.38 -3.06 -2.24
CA HIS A 125 3.95 -4.33 -2.69
C HIS A 125 3.88 -5.41 -1.61
N ALA A 126 4.21 -5.08 -0.36
CA ALA A 126 4.05 -6.00 0.76
C ALA A 126 2.59 -6.43 0.91
N TYR A 127 1.65 -5.48 0.89
CA TYR A 127 0.22 -5.74 0.97
C TYR A 127 -0.27 -6.66 -0.15
N LEU A 128 0.05 -6.34 -1.42
CA LEU A 128 -0.37 -7.15 -2.56
C LEU A 128 0.28 -8.54 -2.59
N THR A 129 1.51 -8.68 -2.08
CA THR A 129 2.15 -9.99 -1.93
C THR A 129 1.37 -10.86 -0.94
N VAL A 130 0.86 -10.26 0.15
CA VAL A 130 -0.01 -10.94 1.12
C VAL A 130 -1.37 -11.27 0.52
N GLN A 131 -1.97 -10.36 -0.26
CA GLN A 131 -3.24 -10.63 -0.97
C GLN A 131 -3.12 -11.73 -2.03
N ALA A 132 -1.97 -11.82 -2.69
CA ALA A 132 -1.61 -12.90 -3.60
C ALA A 132 -1.29 -14.23 -2.87
N GLU A 133 -1.53 -14.31 -1.56
CA GLU A 133 -1.32 -15.47 -0.70
C GLU A 133 0.14 -15.97 -0.63
N CYS A 134 1.09 -15.13 -1.06
CA CYS A 134 2.51 -15.42 -1.02
C CYS A 134 3.08 -15.12 0.37
N TYR A 135 2.45 -15.64 1.44
CA TYR A 135 2.71 -15.23 2.82
C TYR A 135 4.15 -15.43 3.29
N ARG A 136 4.80 -16.53 2.86
CA ARG A 136 6.22 -16.78 3.18
C ARG A 136 7.14 -15.83 2.42
N GLU A 137 6.80 -15.48 1.19
CA GLU A 137 7.55 -14.53 0.37
C GLU A 137 7.36 -13.08 0.83
N ALA A 138 6.24 -12.76 1.47
CA ALA A 138 6.00 -11.45 2.07
C ALA A 138 6.94 -11.18 3.27
N VAL A 139 7.42 -12.21 3.98
CA VAL A 139 8.31 -12.06 5.14
C VAL A 139 9.60 -11.28 4.82
N PRO A 140 10.41 -11.67 3.81
CA PRO A 140 11.58 -10.89 3.44
C PRO A 140 11.22 -9.51 2.89
N VAL A 141 10.04 -9.33 2.27
CA VAL A 141 9.57 -8.00 1.83
C VAL A 141 9.38 -7.08 3.03
N PHE A 142 8.67 -7.52 4.07
CA PHE A 142 8.50 -6.75 5.31
C PHE A 142 9.83 -6.40 5.98
N ALA A 143 10.82 -7.31 5.97
CA ALA A 143 12.13 -7.06 6.57
C ALA A 143 12.94 -5.95 5.88
N THR A 144 12.59 -5.58 4.64
CA THR A 144 13.23 -4.47 3.92
C THR A 144 12.62 -3.10 4.21
N ILE A 145 11.47 -3.06 4.91
CA ILE A 145 10.74 -1.83 5.20
C ILE A 145 11.16 -1.34 6.58
N ASP A 146 11.72 -0.13 6.65
CA ASP A 146 11.97 0.55 7.92
C ASP A 146 10.67 1.18 8.44
N GLU A 147 10.05 0.50 9.41
CA GLU A 147 8.80 0.96 10.05
C GLU A 147 8.90 2.37 10.64
N THR A 148 10.09 2.79 11.07
CA THR A 148 10.29 4.11 11.70
C THR A 148 10.28 5.26 10.70
N ALA A 149 10.48 4.95 9.41
CA ALA A 149 10.46 5.90 8.32
C ALA A 149 9.07 6.04 7.67
N LEU A 150 8.10 5.19 8.04
CA LEU A 150 6.75 5.22 7.48
C LEU A 150 5.92 6.35 8.08
N ASP A 151 5.14 7.01 7.23
CA ASP A 151 4.09 7.91 7.70
C ASP A 151 2.92 7.12 8.32
N GLY A 152 1.98 7.85 8.91
CA GLY A 152 0.92 7.21 9.66
C GLY A 152 0.06 6.24 8.83
N ARG A 153 -0.22 6.61 7.57
CA ARG A 153 -1.08 5.83 6.69
C ARG A 153 -0.36 4.65 6.05
N GLN A 154 0.92 4.82 5.73
CA GLN A 154 1.80 3.76 5.25
C GLN A 154 1.98 2.70 6.33
N LEU A 155 2.21 3.13 7.57
CA LEU A 155 2.33 2.22 8.71
C LEU A 155 1.02 1.45 8.93
N ALA A 156 -0.14 2.08 8.77
CA ALA A 156 -1.42 1.37 8.88
C ALA A 156 -1.56 0.24 7.85
N MET A 157 -1.28 0.51 6.56
CA MET A 157 -1.30 -0.54 5.52
C MET A 157 -0.29 -1.66 5.82
N TYR A 158 0.93 -1.27 6.22
CA TYR A 158 1.97 -2.21 6.63
C TYR A 158 1.50 -3.14 7.75
N LEU A 159 0.94 -2.58 8.83
CA LEU A 159 0.47 -3.34 9.98
C LEU A 159 -0.69 -4.26 9.60
N THR A 160 -1.64 -3.80 8.79
CA THR A 160 -2.76 -4.64 8.32
C THR A 160 -2.27 -5.82 7.49
N ALA A 161 -1.37 -5.56 6.53
CA ALA A 161 -0.73 -6.63 5.74
C ALA A 161 0.02 -7.62 6.65
N ARG A 162 0.72 -7.10 7.66
CA ARG A 162 1.51 -7.90 8.60
C ARG A 162 0.62 -8.76 9.51
N ILE A 163 -0.47 -8.21 10.06
CA ILE A 163 -1.47 -8.95 10.85
C ILE A 163 -2.00 -10.14 10.04
N ARG A 164 -2.43 -9.87 8.80
CA ARG A 164 -2.93 -10.91 7.90
C ARG A 164 -1.89 -11.99 7.62
N GLN A 165 -0.66 -11.59 7.30
CA GLN A 165 0.45 -12.52 7.06
C GLN A 165 0.75 -13.38 8.30
N LEU A 166 0.74 -12.80 9.50
CA LEU A 166 0.99 -13.52 10.75
C LEU A 166 -0.12 -14.53 11.04
N ILE A 167 -1.39 -14.18 10.86
CA ILE A 167 -2.52 -15.11 11.01
C ILE A 167 -2.38 -16.28 10.05
N MET A 168 -2.16 -16.00 8.76
CA MET A 168 -2.10 -17.02 7.70
C MET A 168 -0.85 -17.91 7.79
N THR A 169 0.18 -17.50 8.54
CA THR A 169 1.37 -18.31 8.82
C THR A 169 1.34 -18.97 10.21
N GLY A 170 0.22 -18.89 10.92
CA GLY A 170 0.04 -19.52 12.23
C GLY A 170 0.73 -18.79 13.39
N SER A 171 1.20 -17.56 13.19
CA SER A 171 1.76 -16.70 14.24
C SER A 171 0.69 -15.80 14.87
N GLN A 172 -0.45 -16.39 15.26
CA GLN A 172 -1.62 -15.66 15.74
C GLN A 172 -1.31 -14.76 16.94
N ASP A 173 -0.61 -15.25 17.97
CA ASP A 173 -0.27 -14.46 19.17
C ASP A 173 0.40 -13.12 18.85
N LYS A 174 1.26 -13.10 17.80
CA LYS A 174 1.91 -11.88 17.33
C LYS A 174 0.93 -10.93 16.64
N ALA A 175 0.02 -11.48 15.84
CA ALA A 175 -1.04 -10.71 15.20
C ALA A 175 -1.97 -10.08 16.25
N GLU A 176 -2.34 -10.84 17.29
CA GLU A 176 -3.15 -10.37 18.41
C GLU A 176 -2.46 -9.26 19.20
N THR A 177 -1.15 -9.41 19.45
CA THR A 177 -0.35 -8.37 20.12
C THR A 177 -0.40 -7.06 19.33
N ILE A 178 -0.20 -7.11 18.00
CA ILE A 178 -0.31 -5.92 17.16
C ILE A 178 -1.71 -5.31 17.23
N LEU A 179 -2.76 -6.12 17.11
CA LEU A 179 -4.14 -5.64 17.18
C LEU A 179 -4.45 -5.00 18.53
N MET A 180 -3.97 -5.56 19.64
CA MET A 180 -4.18 -5.02 20.98
C MET A 180 -3.42 -3.71 21.23
N GLU A 181 -2.18 -3.62 20.76
CA GLU A 181 -1.32 -2.46 21.00
C GLU A 181 -1.58 -1.31 20.02
N ARG A 182 -2.12 -1.60 18.83
CA ARG A 182 -2.24 -0.65 17.72
C ARG A 182 -3.68 -0.41 17.25
N SER A 183 -4.71 -1.01 17.86
CA SER A 183 -6.10 -0.83 17.39
C SER A 183 -6.50 0.63 17.33
N ASP A 184 -6.28 1.39 18.41
CA ASP A 184 -6.77 2.76 18.52
C ASP A 184 -6.08 3.65 17.47
N TYR A 185 -4.79 3.44 17.28
CA TYR A 185 -4.01 4.10 16.22
C TYR A 185 -4.51 3.74 14.81
N LEU A 186 -4.77 2.45 14.54
CA LEU A 186 -5.25 2.01 13.23
C LEU A 186 -6.67 2.53 12.96
N ASP A 187 -7.53 2.52 13.96
CA ASP A 187 -8.88 3.08 13.91
C ASP A 187 -8.85 4.56 13.55
N ASP A 188 -8.05 5.38 14.25
CA ASP A 188 -7.92 6.82 13.98
C ASP A 188 -7.45 7.08 12.53
N ILE A 189 -6.40 6.37 12.09
CA ILE A 189 -5.81 6.55 10.76
C ILE A 189 -6.79 6.12 9.66
N TYR A 190 -7.49 5.00 9.82
CA TYR A 190 -8.42 4.50 8.81
C TYR A 190 -9.75 5.24 8.78
N GLU A 191 -10.16 5.87 9.89
CA GLU A 191 -11.29 6.80 9.90
C GLU A 191 -10.96 8.11 9.19
N GLU A 192 -9.79 8.68 9.42
CA GLU A 192 -9.36 9.92 8.75
C GLU A 192 -9.05 9.70 7.27
N LYS A 193 -8.30 8.64 6.95
CA LYS A 193 -7.80 8.35 5.60
C LYS A 193 -7.93 6.86 5.28
N PRO A 194 -9.11 6.37 4.86
CA PRO A 194 -9.34 4.95 4.63
C PRO A 194 -8.48 4.38 3.49
N LEU A 195 -8.10 5.18 2.50
CA LEU A 195 -7.33 4.72 1.33
C LEU A 195 -5.95 5.39 1.28
N LEU A 196 -4.87 4.58 1.24
CA LEU A 196 -3.51 5.08 1.05
C LEU A 196 -3.38 5.68 -0.36
N LEU A 197 -3.84 4.92 -1.35
CA LEU A 197 -3.81 5.25 -2.76
C LEU A 197 -5.17 4.87 -3.39
N PRO A 198 -6.11 5.83 -3.49
CA PRO A 198 -7.47 5.55 -3.98
C PRO A 198 -7.52 4.89 -5.36
N GLU A 199 -6.54 5.12 -6.21
CA GLU A 199 -6.39 4.49 -7.52
C GLU A 199 -6.23 2.96 -7.44
N TYR A 200 -5.70 2.41 -6.34
CA TYR A 200 -5.53 0.98 -6.14
C TYR A 200 -6.70 0.33 -5.39
N LYS A 201 -7.75 1.10 -5.04
CA LYS A 201 -8.92 0.64 -4.27
C LYS A 201 -9.49 -0.72 -4.71
N PRO A 202 -9.63 -1.06 -6.01
CA PRO A 202 -10.23 -2.33 -6.41
C PRO A 202 -9.54 -3.57 -5.84
N TYR A 203 -8.25 -3.49 -5.51
CA TYR A 203 -7.43 -4.61 -5.05
C TYR A 203 -6.47 -4.24 -3.89
N ALA A 204 -6.58 -3.03 -3.33
CA ALA A 204 -5.79 -2.53 -2.21
C ALA A 204 -6.65 -1.76 -1.18
N ASP A 205 -7.74 -2.39 -0.74
CA ASP A 205 -8.64 -1.85 0.29
C ASP A 205 -8.26 -2.37 1.68
N ASP A 206 -7.13 -1.90 2.19
CA ASP A 206 -6.58 -2.35 3.46
C ASP A 206 -7.39 -1.89 4.67
N ALA A 207 -8.17 -0.81 4.56
CA ALA A 207 -9.12 -0.42 5.61
C ALA A 207 -10.24 -1.45 5.77
N LEU A 208 -10.83 -1.90 4.65
CA LEU A 208 -11.82 -2.98 4.68
C LEU A 208 -11.23 -4.22 5.34
N ASP A 209 -10.05 -4.66 4.87
CA ASP A 209 -9.35 -5.82 5.43
C ASP A 209 -9.09 -5.68 6.94
N TYR A 210 -8.62 -4.52 7.38
CA TYR A 210 -8.39 -4.24 8.79
C TYR A 210 -9.67 -4.36 9.62
N TYR A 211 -10.78 -3.76 9.16
CA TYR A 211 -12.05 -3.84 9.88
C TYR A 211 -12.58 -5.28 9.95
N LEU A 212 -12.40 -6.07 8.89
CA LEU A 212 -12.78 -7.48 8.90
C LEU A 212 -11.94 -8.30 9.87
N LEU A 213 -10.62 -8.12 9.86
CA LEU A 213 -9.70 -8.77 10.79
C LEU A 213 -10.00 -8.39 12.25
N SER A 214 -10.28 -7.11 12.50
CA SER A 214 -10.59 -6.59 13.83
C SER A 214 -11.95 -7.07 14.35
N ALA A 215 -12.96 -7.20 13.47
CA ALA A 215 -14.23 -7.83 13.81
C ALA A 215 -14.04 -9.30 14.21
N ALA A 216 -13.28 -10.07 13.42
CA ALA A 216 -12.98 -11.47 13.73
C ALA A 216 -12.22 -11.61 15.06
N PHE A 217 -11.24 -10.73 15.32
CA PHE A 217 -10.51 -10.71 16.59
C PHE A 217 -11.42 -10.38 17.78
N ALA A 218 -12.31 -9.39 17.64
CA ALA A 218 -13.28 -9.04 18.67
C ALA A 218 -14.23 -10.21 19.00
N ALA A 219 -14.65 -10.98 17.99
CA ALA A 219 -15.46 -12.18 18.15
C ALA A 219 -14.74 -13.25 18.99
N ILE A 220 -13.46 -13.54 18.69
CA ILE A 220 -12.63 -14.49 19.47
C ILE A 220 -12.51 -14.05 20.93
N ARG A 221 -12.37 -12.75 21.17
CA ARG A 221 -12.28 -12.14 22.50
C ARG A 221 -13.64 -12.02 23.19
N SER A 222 -14.72 -12.52 22.59
CA SER A 222 -16.09 -12.42 23.10
C SER A 222 -16.50 -10.98 23.41
N ASN A 223 -16.12 -10.03 22.54
CA ASN A 223 -16.49 -8.63 22.63
C ASN A 223 -17.49 -8.26 21.51
N PRO A 224 -18.79 -8.54 21.70
CA PRO A 224 -19.81 -8.38 20.66
C PRO A 224 -20.03 -6.91 20.26
N GLU A 225 -19.81 -5.97 21.18
CA GLU A 225 -19.95 -4.53 20.89
C GLU A 225 -18.87 -4.06 19.91
N LYS A 226 -17.60 -4.40 20.17
CA LYS A 226 -16.50 -4.10 19.24
C LYS A 226 -16.66 -4.83 17.92
N GLU A 227 -17.07 -6.09 17.94
CA GLU A 227 -17.34 -6.85 16.72
C GLU A 227 -18.39 -6.15 15.85
N ALA A 228 -19.53 -5.77 16.43
CA ALA A 228 -20.60 -5.07 15.72
C ALA A 228 -20.13 -3.71 15.17
N ALA A 229 -19.33 -2.97 15.93
CA ALA A 229 -18.75 -1.70 15.49
C ALA A 229 -17.85 -1.88 14.26
N TYR A 230 -16.91 -2.83 14.29
CA TYR A 230 -16.03 -3.11 13.15
C TYR A 230 -16.78 -3.65 11.95
N ARG A 231 -17.77 -4.54 12.13
CA ARG A 231 -18.65 -4.99 11.05
C ARG A 231 -19.37 -3.82 10.39
N LYS A 232 -19.87 -2.84 11.17
CA LYS A 232 -20.49 -1.63 10.64
C LYS A 232 -19.52 -0.79 9.82
N LYS A 233 -18.27 -0.61 10.28
CA LYS A 233 -17.21 0.09 9.54
C LYS A 233 -16.87 -0.62 8.21
N ALA A 234 -16.75 -1.95 8.24
CA ALA A 234 -16.52 -2.75 7.03
C ALA A 234 -17.69 -2.61 6.04
N MET A 235 -18.93 -2.68 6.52
CA MET A 235 -20.11 -2.51 5.67
C MET A 235 -20.20 -1.12 5.04
N PHE A 236 -19.79 -0.09 5.77
CA PHE A 236 -19.66 1.24 5.21
C PHE A 236 -18.63 1.29 4.06
N GLN A 237 -17.45 0.67 4.21
CA GLN A 237 -16.46 0.59 3.13
C GLN A 237 -17.00 -0.17 1.90
N ILE A 238 -17.67 -1.30 2.13
CA ILE A 238 -18.27 -2.12 1.07
C ILE A 238 -19.38 -1.36 0.34
N SER A 239 -20.17 -0.52 1.03
CA SER A 239 -21.22 0.28 0.41
C SER A 239 -20.72 1.30 -0.63
N MET A 240 -19.40 1.58 -0.63
CA MET A 240 -18.76 2.45 -1.62
C MET A 240 -18.14 1.68 -2.81
N ARG A 241 -18.48 0.40 -2.96
CA ARG A 241 -18.02 -0.48 -4.05
C ARG A 241 -19.17 -0.68 -5.04
N ASP A 242 -18.91 -1.38 -6.14
CA ASP A 242 -19.97 -1.67 -7.11
C ASP A 242 -21.02 -2.63 -6.54
N GLU A 243 -22.18 -2.66 -7.19
CA GLU A 243 -23.36 -3.42 -6.74
C GLU A 243 -23.07 -4.90 -6.50
N PHE A 244 -22.21 -5.51 -7.32
CA PHE A 244 -21.83 -6.91 -7.15
C PHE A 244 -20.98 -7.12 -5.89
N ASP A 245 -19.98 -6.27 -5.66
CA ASP A 245 -19.20 -6.26 -4.42
C ASP A 245 -20.12 -6.07 -3.19
N MET A 246 -21.07 -5.13 -3.25
CA MET A 246 -22.05 -4.88 -2.18
C MET A 246 -22.94 -6.09 -1.89
N LYS A 247 -23.20 -6.94 -2.88
CA LYS A 247 -23.98 -8.18 -2.72
C LYS A 247 -23.14 -9.32 -2.13
N ILE A 248 -21.91 -9.50 -2.61
CA ILE A 248 -21.10 -10.69 -2.30
C ILE A 248 -20.36 -10.56 -0.97
N TYR A 249 -19.75 -9.41 -0.68
CA TYR A 249 -18.97 -9.26 0.56
C TYR A 249 -19.77 -9.58 1.83
N PRO A 250 -21.01 -9.08 2.04
CA PRO A 250 -21.79 -9.42 3.23
C PRO A 250 -21.98 -10.94 3.41
N GLN A 251 -22.21 -11.66 2.32
CA GLN A 251 -22.40 -13.11 2.35
C GLN A 251 -21.08 -13.85 2.66
N ILE A 252 -19.93 -13.34 2.20
CA ILE A 252 -18.61 -13.88 2.59
C ILE A 252 -18.37 -13.68 4.10
N LEU A 253 -18.81 -12.54 4.66
CA LEU A 253 -18.71 -12.28 6.11
C LEU A 253 -19.63 -13.20 6.91
N GLU A 254 -20.84 -13.44 6.41
CA GLU A 254 -21.76 -14.40 7.00
C GLU A 254 -21.17 -15.82 6.95
N LEU A 255 -20.59 -16.22 5.82
CA LEU A 255 -19.91 -17.50 5.67
C LEU A 255 -18.76 -17.67 6.68
N ASN A 256 -17.92 -16.63 6.84
CA ASN A 256 -16.86 -16.64 7.84
C ASN A 256 -17.41 -16.80 9.26
N SER A 257 -18.53 -16.11 9.58
CA SER A 257 -19.21 -16.21 10.86
C SER A 257 -19.76 -17.62 11.12
N LEU A 258 -20.37 -18.25 10.12
CA LEU A 258 -20.90 -19.62 10.24
C LEU A 258 -19.78 -20.62 10.51
N TYR A 259 -18.65 -20.50 9.80
CA TYR A 259 -17.46 -21.30 10.09
C TYR A 259 -16.92 -21.02 11.50
N ALA A 260 -16.80 -19.74 11.89
CA ALA A 260 -16.29 -19.31 13.20
C ALA A 260 -17.22 -19.65 14.39
N SER A 261 -18.48 -20.00 14.13
CA SER A 261 -19.43 -20.50 15.12
C SER A 261 -19.71 -22.01 15.00
N ALA A 262 -18.94 -22.73 14.19
CA ALA A 262 -19.05 -24.18 13.96
C ALA A 262 -20.42 -24.65 13.38
N HIS A 263 -21.16 -23.76 12.72
CA HIS A 263 -22.36 -24.09 11.95
C HIS A 263 -21.99 -24.68 10.57
N LEU A 264 -21.24 -25.79 10.57
CA LEU A 264 -20.54 -26.30 9.38
C LEU A 264 -21.49 -26.68 8.23
N LYS A 265 -22.67 -27.21 8.53
CA LYS A 265 -23.64 -27.61 7.50
C LYS A 265 -24.18 -26.39 6.75
N GLU A 266 -24.55 -25.34 7.48
CA GLU A 266 -25.03 -24.07 6.90
C GLU A 266 -23.90 -23.37 6.15
N ALA A 267 -22.69 -23.35 6.72
CA ALA A 267 -21.51 -22.81 6.05
C ALA A 267 -21.23 -23.51 4.71
N HIS A 268 -21.30 -24.84 4.66
CA HIS A 268 -21.08 -25.59 3.41
C HIS A 268 -22.15 -25.33 2.35
N VAL A 269 -23.43 -25.17 2.74
CA VAL A 269 -24.50 -24.80 1.80
C VAL A 269 -24.23 -23.41 1.22
N MET A 270 -23.98 -22.43 2.10
CA MET A 270 -23.69 -21.06 1.69
C MET A 270 -22.43 -20.94 0.83
N GLU A 271 -21.37 -21.69 1.15
CA GLU A 271 -20.15 -21.72 0.34
C GLU A 271 -20.44 -22.20 -1.09
N ASN A 272 -21.23 -23.27 -1.24
CA ASN A 272 -21.59 -23.82 -2.55
C ASN A 272 -22.48 -22.85 -3.34
N ASP A 273 -23.46 -22.22 -2.68
CA ASP A 273 -24.34 -21.23 -3.29
C ASP A 273 -23.53 -20.01 -3.76
N LEU A 274 -22.61 -19.50 -2.93
CA LEU A 274 -21.73 -18.39 -3.27
C LEU A 274 -20.83 -18.70 -4.46
N ARG A 275 -20.18 -19.87 -4.46
CA ARG A 275 -19.36 -20.32 -5.59
C ARG A 275 -20.19 -20.38 -6.87
N GLY A 276 -21.38 -20.97 -6.81
CA GLY A 276 -22.29 -21.04 -7.94
C GLY A 276 -22.74 -19.68 -8.47
N GLU A 277 -22.98 -18.71 -7.57
CA GLU A 277 -23.32 -17.34 -7.93
C GLU A 277 -22.14 -16.62 -8.61
N ILE A 278 -20.94 -16.70 -8.02
CA ILE A 278 -19.71 -16.09 -8.53
C ILE A 278 -19.35 -16.65 -9.92
N ASP A 279 -19.47 -17.97 -10.10
CA ASP A 279 -19.14 -18.63 -11.37
C ASP A 279 -20.05 -18.18 -12.53
N ARG A 280 -21.34 -17.93 -12.23
CA ARG A 280 -22.35 -17.50 -13.22
C ARG A 280 -22.42 -15.99 -13.41
N ALA A 281 -21.77 -15.21 -12.54
CA ALA A 281 -21.81 -13.76 -12.60
C ALA A 281 -21.11 -13.21 -13.86
N MET A 282 -21.72 -12.18 -14.46
CA MET A 282 -21.14 -11.42 -15.57
C MET A 282 -20.12 -10.39 -15.07
N ILE A 283 -19.03 -10.89 -14.49
CA ILE A 283 -17.90 -10.11 -13.97
C ILE A 283 -16.60 -10.48 -14.71
N SER A 284 -15.58 -9.64 -14.58
CA SER A 284 -14.24 -9.94 -15.11
C SER A 284 -13.68 -11.23 -14.50
N VAL A 285 -12.84 -11.96 -15.25
CA VAL A 285 -12.18 -13.19 -14.77
C VAL A 285 -11.46 -12.95 -13.45
N GLY A 286 -10.73 -11.84 -13.32
CA GLY A 286 -10.03 -11.56 -12.07
C GLY A 286 -10.91 -11.34 -10.85
N LYS A 287 -12.02 -10.57 -10.99
CA LYS A 287 -13.02 -10.46 -9.92
C LYS A 287 -13.59 -11.83 -9.53
N ARG A 288 -13.85 -12.70 -10.51
CA ARG A 288 -14.33 -14.06 -10.25
C ARG A 288 -13.30 -14.85 -9.43
N THR A 289 -12.05 -14.86 -9.87
CA THR A 289 -10.94 -15.51 -9.16
C THR A 289 -10.81 -14.99 -7.73
N GLU A 290 -10.89 -13.66 -7.56
CA GLU A 290 -10.76 -13.00 -6.27
C GLU A 290 -11.90 -13.36 -5.31
N PHE A 291 -13.16 -13.33 -5.75
CA PHE A 291 -14.27 -13.74 -4.89
C PHE A 291 -14.22 -15.22 -4.56
N SER A 292 -13.88 -16.08 -5.51
CA SER A 292 -13.68 -17.51 -5.24
C SER A 292 -12.56 -17.75 -4.21
N ARG A 293 -11.49 -16.95 -4.27
CA ARG A 293 -10.40 -16.96 -3.29
C ARG A 293 -10.90 -16.52 -1.90
N LEU A 294 -11.60 -15.39 -1.81
CA LEU A 294 -12.15 -14.88 -0.55
C LEU A 294 -13.14 -15.86 0.11
N VAL A 295 -13.98 -16.53 -0.69
CA VAL A 295 -14.87 -17.61 -0.21
C VAL A 295 -14.06 -18.75 0.42
N GLY A 296 -13.00 -19.21 -0.24
CA GLY A 296 -12.12 -20.25 0.32
C GLY A 296 -11.41 -19.80 1.61
N GLN A 297 -11.03 -18.52 1.67
CA GLN A 297 -10.37 -17.94 2.83
C GLN A 297 -11.28 -17.75 4.03
N ALA A 298 -12.59 -17.52 3.85
CA ALA A 298 -13.54 -17.41 4.96
C ALA A 298 -13.44 -18.60 5.92
N ARG A 299 -13.25 -19.82 5.38
CA ARG A 299 -13.00 -21.03 6.15
C ARG A 299 -11.63 -21.05 6.83
N VAL A 300 -10.58 -20.67 6.10
CA VAL A 300 -9.19 -20.72 6.60
C VAL A 300 -9.01 -19.73 7.75
N PHE A 301 -9.53 -18.50 7.61
CA PHE A 301 -9.54 -17.53 8.70
C PHE A 301 -10.31 -18.05 9.90
N ALA A 302 -11.52 -18.57 9.72
CA ALA A 302 -12.31 -19.15 10.82
C ALA A 302 -11.57 -20.30 11.53
N ALA A 303 -10.89 -21.17 10.79
CA ALA A 303 -10.08 -22.25 11.36
C ALA A 303 -8.90 -21.70 12.15
N HIS A 304 -8.17 -20.72 11.63
CA HIS A 304 -7.08 -20.08 12.36
C HIS A 304 -7.58 -19.34 13.61
N THR A 305 -8.73 -18.67 13.55
CA THR A 305 -9.29 -17.94 14.68
C THR A 305 -9.88 -18.84 15.77
N GLN A 306 -10.42 -20.00 15.41
CA GLN A 306 -10.98 -20.96 16.37
C GLN A 306 -9.96 -21.90 17.03
N LEU A 307 -8.82 -22.18 16.39
CA LEU A 307 -8.00 -23.33 16.76
C LEU A 307 -6.72 -22.97 17.54
N LYS A 308 -6.83 -23.09 18.88
CA LYS A 308 -5.83 -23.78 19.71
C LYS A 308 -5.77 -25.30 19.43
N ALA A 309 -6.08 -25.74 18.21
CA ALA A 309 -6.13 -27.15 17.81
C ALA A 309 -5.32 -27.38 16.52
N GLN A 310 -4.10 -27.84 16.75
CA GLN A 310 -2.94 -27.91 15.86
C GLN A 310 -3.03 -28.83 14.61
N LYS A 311 -4.18 -29.35 14.14
CA LYS A 311 -4.11 -30.51 13.21
C LYS A 311 -5.03 -30.61 11.99
N ILE A 312 -5.95 -29.70 11.69
CA ILE A 312 -7.02 -30.06 10.73
C ILE A 312 -6.86 -29.51 9.31
N TYR A 313 -6.14 -28.40 9.07
CA TYR A 313 -6.17 -27.78 7.73
C TYR A 313 -4.78 -27.57 7.15
N GLY A 314 -4.25 -28.64 6.54
CA GLY A 314 -3.14 -28.53 5.60
C GLY A 314 -3.55 -27.68 4.40
N GLU A 315 -2.69 -26.72 4.07
CA GLU A 315 -2.62 -25.90 2.85
C GLU A 315 -3.61 -26.32 1.73
N ARG A 316 -4.84 -25.80 1.79
CA ARG A 316 -5.77 -25.79 0.66
C ARG A 316 -6.42 -24.41 0.60
N ALA A 317 -5.60 -23.40 0.32
CA ALA A 317 -6.07 -22.05 0.01
C ALA A 317 -6.32 -21.85 -1.49
N LEU A 318 -5.90 -22.77 -2.36
CA LEU A 318 -6.14 -22.68 -3.80
C LEU A 318 -6.73 -23.99 -4.36
N PRO A 319 -7.68 -23.93 -5.31
CA PRO A 319 -7.93 -25.06 -6.20
C PRO A 319 -6.67 -25.35 -7.02
N GLN A 320 -6.37 -26.64 -7.21
CA GLN A 320 -5.40 -27.10 -8.21
C GLN A 320 -5.97 -26.93 -9.62
#